data_AF-A0A6A6MUV9-F1
#
_entry.id   AF-A0A6A6MUV9-F1
#
_cell.length_a   1.000
_cell.length_b   1.000
_cell.length_c   1.000
_cell.angle_alpha   90.00
_cell.angle_beta   90.00
_cell.angle_gamma   90.00
#
_symmetry.space_group_name_H-M   'P 1'
#
loop_
_entity.id
_entity.type
_entity.pdbx_description
1 polymer ?
#
loop_
_entity_poly.entity_id
_entity_poly.type
_entity_poly.pdbx_seq_one_letter_code
_entity_poly.pdbx_strand_id
1 'polypeptide(L)'
;MCSVQLGSEFYFLGGERDLEDPRAPFDQWFPKDVYIFDPIDGKGSMKRGVSMNTGKSNPCAVVADGKIFVLSGSIPADFTLPCYNEKGMPVDNSVRFFECFDPERDKWMVLDDPPIDIPTWWHFSFVDGRFIFFVGRDAGHFRVLSVFNLDTLEWTSSTKLEKEKITADDFLTFTAVGEDSSDKYLYGLHGLLHNRILRTIQLVTLLKWLNRAGEKHESMKRKQEDSWKHENMKRNKKITGSMRA
;
A
#
# COMPACT_ATOMS: atom_id res chain seq x y z
N MET A 1 -13.44 -6.27 4.76
CA MET A 1 -13.67 -4.82 4.97
C MET A 1 -12.44 -4.26 5.66
N CYS A 2 -12.08 -3.00 5.42
CA CYS A 2 -11.04 -2.31 6.19
C CYS A 2 -11.53 -0.96 6.71
N SER A 3 -10.80 -0.41 7.68
CA SER A 3 -11.03 0.92 8.23
C SER A 3 -9.75 1.74 8.19
N VAL A 4 -9.87 3.04 7.92
CA VAL A 4 -8.74 3.98 7.90
C VAL A 4 -9.17 5.34 8.42
N GLN A 5 -8.32 6.02 9.18
CA GLN A 5 -8.60 7.34 9.74
C GLN A 5 -7.94 8.44 8.90
N LEU A 6 -8.73 9.43 8.47
CA LEU A 6 -8.26 10.65 7.81
C LEU A 6 -8.78 11.85 8.60
N GLY A 7 -7.89 12.58 9.28
CA GLY A 7 -8.29 13.65 10.19
C GLY A 7 -9.08 13.10 11.38
N SER A 8 -10.28 13.65 11.64
CA SER A 8 -11.20 13.14 12.67
C SER A 8 -12.08 11.99 12.19
N GLU A 9 -12.14 11.75 10.88
CA GLU A 9 -13.10 10.84 10.27
C GLU A 9 -12.51 9.44 10.08
N PHE A 10 -13.35 8.42 10.31
CA PHE A 10 -13.06 7.03 10.02
C PHE A 10 -13.81 6.60 8.76
N TYR A 11 -13.07 6.05 7.81
CA TYR A 11 -13.58 5.55 6.55
C TYR A 11 -13.59 4.03 6.58
N PHE A 12 -14.71 3.42 6.20
CA PHE A 12 -14.89 1.97 6.10
C PHE A 12 -15.09 1.60 4.63
N LEU A 13 -14.24 0.69 4.14
CA LEU A 13 -14.09 0.40 2.70
C LEU A 13 -14.19 -1.11 2.45
N GLY A 14 -14.81 -1.45 1.31
CA GLY A 14 -14.83 -2.81 0.75
C GLY A 14 -15.39 -3.87 1.70
N GLY A 15 -14.91 -5.09 1.58
CA GLY A 15 -15.54 -6.27 2.20
C GLY A 15 -16.18 -7.16 1.16
N GLU A 16 -17.02 -8.08 1.60
CA GLU A 16 -17.68 -9.05 0.75
C GLU A 16 -19.18 -8.92 0.96
N ARG A 17 -19.94 -8.89 -0.14
CA ARG A 17 -21.38 -8.98 -0.05
C ARG A 17 -21.73 -10.45 0.13
N ASP A 18 -22.65 -10.71 1.05
CA ASP A 18 -23.33 -12.00 1.08
C ASP A 18 -24.23 -12.05 -0.16
N LEU A 19 -23.79 -12.77 -1.19
CA LEU A 19 -24.50 -12.85 -2.45
C LEU A 19 -25.50 -14.00 -2.39
N GLU A 20 -26.79 -13.68 -2.50
CA GLU A 20 -27.84 -14.69 -2.63
C GLU A 20 -27.75 -15.45 -3.97
N ASP A 21 -27.21 -14.82 -5.03
CA ASP A 21 -26.95 -15.47 -6.33
C ASP A 21 -25.44 -15.66 -6.57
N PRO A 22 -24.93 -16.90 -6.58
CA PRO A 22 -23.52 -17.20 -6.86
C PRO A 22 -23.08 -16.90 -8.30
N ARG A 23 -23.99 -16.45 -9.17
CA ARG A 23 -23.71 -16.08 -10.58
C ARG A 23 -23.70 -14.57 -10.82
N ALA A 24 -23.78 -13.74 -9.78
CA ALA A 24 -23.67 -12.30 -9.95
C ALA A 24 -22.37 -11.92 -10.67
N PRO A 25 -22.35 -10.87 -11.51
CA PRO A 25 -21.12 -10.35 -12.09
C PRO A 25 -20.08 -10.02 -11.01
N PHE A 26 -18.82 -10.36 -11.25
CA PHE A 26 -17.75 -10.32 -10.26
C PHE A 26 -17.54 -8.94 -9.59
N ASP A 27 -17.72 -7.85 -10.34
CA ASP A 27 -17.63 -6.48 -9.82
C ASP A 27 -18.73 -6.12 -8.81
N GLN A 28 -19.74 -6.99 -8.65
CA GLN A 28 -20.83 -6.87 -7.68
C GLN A 28 -20.59 -7.65 -6.38
N TRP A 29 -19.56 -8.49 -6.33
CA TRP A 29 -19.24 -9.32 -5.16
C TRP A 29 -18.65 -8.51 -4.03
N PHE A 30 -17.90 -7.47 -4.39
CA PHE A 30 -17.27 -6.58 -3.44
C PHE A 30 -17.97 -5.21 -3.50
N PRO A 31 -18.40 -4.65 -2.35
CA PRO A 31 -19.06 -3.36 -2.34
C PRO A 31 -18.07 -2.25 -2.71
N LYS A 32 -18.53 -1.34 -3.56
CA LYS A 32 -17.85 -0.06 -3.86
C LYS A 32 -18.17 1.01 -2.82
N ASP A 33 -19.16 0.75 -1.98
CA ASP A 33 -19.67 1.68 -0.98
C ASP A 33 -18.57 2.04 0.04
N VAL A 34 -18.53 3.32 0.37
CA VAL A 34 -17.65 3.88 1.40
C VAL A 34 -18.54 4.46 2.48
N TYR A 35 -18.28 4.08 3.73
CA TYR A 35 -18.97 4.64 4.88
C TYR A 35 -18.00 5.50 5.69
N ILE A 36 -18.48 6.66 6.14
CA ILE A 36 -17.68 7.61 6.90
C ILE A 36 -18.36 7.82 8.24
N PHE A 37 -17.57 7.76 9.31
CA PHE A 37 -17.99 8.00 10.67
C PHE A 37 -17.14 9.10 11.28
N ASP A 38 -17.76 10.17 11.75
CA ASP A 38 -17.09 11.22 12.51
C ASP A 38 -17.53 11.11 13.98
N PRO A 39 -16.67 10.65 14.90
CA PRO A 39 -17.02 10.55 16.31
C PRO A 39 -17.21 11.92 16.97
N ILE A 40 -16.72 13.00 16.36
CA ILE A 40 -16.77 14.36 16.92
C ILE A 40 -18.09 15.05 16.55
N ASP A 41 -18.78 14.60 15.50
CA ASP A 41 -20.02 15.22 15.02
C ASP A 41 -21.20 15.14 16.01
N GLY A 42 -21.07 14.30 17.03
CA GLY A 42 -22.07 14.09 18.09
C GLY A 42 -23.37 13.42 17.63
N LYS A 43 -23.50 13.09 16.35
CA LYS A 43 -24.68 12.44 15.76
C LYS A 43 -24.60 10.93 15.87
N GLY A 44 -23.38 10.38 15.93
CA GLY A 44 -23.15 8.94 16.04
C GLY A 44 -23.63 8.14 14.82
N SER A 45 -23.89 8.81 13.69
CA SER A 45 -24.43 8.21 12.47
C SER A 45 -23.35 8.05 11.41
N MET A 46 -23.33 6.92 10.70
CA MET A 46 -22.49 6.78 9.51
C MET A 46 -23.11 7.51 8.30
N LYS A 47 -22.31 8.28 7.58
CA LYS A 47 -22.67 8.86 6.27
C LYS A 47 -22.10 8.02 5.14
N ARG A 48 -22.76 8.02 3.99
CA ARG A 48 -22.23 7.40 2.77
C ARG A 48 -21.29 8.40 2.09
N GLY A 49 -20.05 7.97 1.85
CA GLY A 49 -19.05 8.71 1.06
C GLY A 49 -19.14 8.40 -0.43
N VAL A 50 -18.24 9.00 -1.21
CA VAL A 50 -18.10 8.70 -2.64
C VAL A 50 -17.63 7.27 -2.83
N SER A 51 -18.33 6.51 -3.67
CA SER A 51 -18.01 5.12 -3.97
C SER A 51 -16.68 4.99 -4.71
N MET A 52 -15.93 3.93 -4.41
CA MET A 52 -14.73 3.53 -5.15
C MET A 52 -15.07 3.17 -6.61
N ASN A 53 -14.06 3.17 -7.50
CA ASN A 53 -14.27 2.79 -8.89
C ASN A 53 -14.61 1.29 -9.01
N THR A 54 -13.94 0.46 -8.20
CA THR A 54 -14.14 -0.99 -8.15
C THR A 54 -14.31 -1.47 -6.71
N GLY A 55 -15.02 -2.59 -6.55
CA GLY A 55 -15.14 -3.24 -5.24
C GLY A 55 -13.81 -3.87 -4.85
N LYS A 56 -13.49 -3.87 -3.56
CA LYS A 56 -12.20 -4.35 -3.06
C LYS A 56 -12.35 -5.57 -2.16
N SER A 57 -11.74 -6.68 -2.57
CA SER A 57 -11.56 -7.89 -1.77
C SER A 57 -10.41 -7.69 -0.78
N ASN A 58 -10.63 -8.01 0.49
CA ASN A 58 -9.64 -7.86 1.56
C ASN A 58 -8.77 -6.59 1.43
N PRO A 59 -9.40 -5.40 1.39
CA PRO A 59 -8.69 -4.15 1.16
C PRO A 59 -7.72 -3.86 2.30
N CYS A 60 -6.60 -3.23 1.97
CA CYS A 60 -5.63 -2.67 2.90
C CYS A 60 -5.50 -1.18 2.61
N ALA A 61 -5.70 -0.34 3.61
CA ALA A 61 -5.79 1.11 3.43
C ALA A 61 -4.85 1.88 4.36
N VAL A 62 -4.39 3.03 3.88
CA VAL A 62 -3.43 3.89 4.57
C VAL A 62 -3.61 5.34 4.16
N VAL A 63 -3.37 6.26 5.09
CA VAL A 63 -3.36 7.70 4.78
C VAL A 63 -1.94 8.19 4.53
N ALA A 64 -1.75 8.88 3.42
CA ALA A 64 -0.53 9.60 3.07
C ALA A 64 -0.89 10.89 2.34
N ASP A 65 -0.15 11.98 2.59
CA ASP A 65 -0.38 13.28 1.92
C ASP A 65 -1.84 13.78 1.96
N GLY A 66 -2.52 13.51 3.08
CA GLY A 66 -3.93 13.87 3.28
C GLY A 66 -4.91 13.07 2.42
N LYS A 67 -4.47 11.96 1.80
CA LYS A 67 -5.24 11.12 0.89
C LYS A 67 -5.32 9.70 1.41
N ILE A 68 -6.36 8.97 1.04
CA ILE A 68 -6.51 7.55 1.40
C ILE A 68 -6.04 6.71 0.22
N PHE A 69 -5.03 5.88 0.42
CA PHE A 69 -4.61 4.87 -0.54
C PHE A 69 -5.21 3.53 -0.11
N VAL A 70 -5.80 2.81 -1.05
CA VAL A 70 -6.39 1.48 -0.81
C VAL A 70 -5.90 0.49 -1.85
N LEU A 71 -5.37 -0.63 -1.36
CA LEU A 71 -4.91 -1.75 -2.16
C LEU A 71 -5.78 -2.98 -1.88
N SER A 72 -6.43 -3.50 -2.90
CA SER A 72 -7.17 -4.77 -2.81
C SER A 72 -6.21 -5.95 -2.66
N GLY A 73 -6.63 -6.97 -1.92
CA GLY A 73 -6.11 -8.32 -2.12
C GLY A 73 -6.41 -8.80 -3.53
N SER A 74 -5.48 -9.56 -4.10
CA SER A 74 -5.60 -10.16 -5.43
C SER A 74 -6.02 -11.63 -5.35
N ILE A 75 -6.65 -12.03 -4.24
CA ILE A 75 -7.15 -13.38 -4.01
C ILE A 75 -8.56 -13.28 -3.40
N PRO A 76 -9.59 -13.90 -4.00
CA PRO A 76 -10.88 -14.09 -3.34
C PRO A 76 -10.77 -15.15 -2.24
N ALA A 77 -11.67 -15.13 -1.25
CA ALA A 77 -11.70 -16.17 -0.22
C ALA A 77 -11.95 -17.59 -0.81
N ASP A 78 -12.58 -17.67 -1.98
CA ASP A 78 -12.86 -18.90 -2.72
C ASP A 78 -12.21 -18.89 -4.11
N PHE A 79 -11.22 -19.76 -4.31
CA PHE A 79 -10.51 -19.92 -5.59
C PHE A 79 -11.30 -20.72 -6.64
N THR A 80 -12.47 -21.27 -6.30
CA THR A 80 -13.27 -22.07 -7.24
C THR A 80 -14.07 -21.24 -8.25
N LEU A 81 -13.94 -19.92 -8.18
CA LEU A 81 -14.71 -19.00 -9.00
C LEU A 81 -14.17 -18.93 -10.44
N PRO A 82 -15.04 -19.10 -11.46
CA PRO A 82 -14.63 -19.17 -12.86
C PRO A 82 -14.12 -17.84 -13.44
N CYS A 83 -14.23 -16.73 -12.69
CA CYS A 83 -13.79 -15.40 -13.10
C CYS A 83 -12.30 -15.11 -12.77
N TYR A 84 -11.60 -16.08 -12.17
CA TYR A 84 -10.19 -15.98 -11.85
C TYR A 84 -9.35 -16.97 -12.67
N ASN A 85 -8.15 -16.55 -13.05
CA ASN A 85 -7.17 -17.47 -13.61
C ASN A 85 -6.48 -18.30 -12.50
N GLU A 86 -5.66 -19.28 -12.90
CA GLU A 86 -4.89 -20.12 -11.96
C GLU A 86 -3.95 -19.30 -11.03
N LYS A 87 -3.65 -18.04 -11.38
CA LYS A 87 -2.88 -17.10 -10.57
C LYS A 87 -3.76 -16.21 -9.68
N GLY A 88 -5.05 -16.49 -9.54
CA GLY A 88 -5.96 -15.70 -8.72
C GLY A 88 -6.20 -14.27 -9.24
N MET A 89 -5.86 -13.97 -10.51
CA MET A 89 -6.14 -12.66 -11.10
C MET A 89 -7.45 -12.68 -11.91
N PRO A 90 -8.23 -11.59 -11.92
CA PRO A 90 -9.43 -11.47 -12.75
C PRO A 90 -9.08 -11.69 -14.22
N VAL A 91 -9.86 -12.54 -14.90
CA VAL A 91 -9.58 -12.95 -16.30
C VAL A 91 -9.59 -11.77 -17.27
N ASP A 92 -10.35 -10.71 -16.96
CA ASP A 92 -10.56 -9.55 -17.84
C ASP A 92 -9.82 -8.27 -17.38
N ASN A 93 -9.03 -8.33 -16.30
CA ASN A 93 -8.42 -7.15 -15.66
C ASN A 93 -9.43 -6.01 -15.36
N SER A 94 -10.72 -6.33 -15.17
CA SER A 94 -11.78 -5.34 -14.90
C SER A 94 -11.62 -4.67 -13.53
N VAL A 95 -10.94 -5.35 -12.60
CA VAL A 95 -10.67 -4.82 -11.26
C VAL A 95 -9.26 -4.26 -11.21
N ARG A 96 -9.19 -2.94 -10.97
CA ARG A 96 -7.97 -2.26 -10.53
C ARG A 96 -7.90 -2.38 -9.02
N PHE A 97 -6.75 -2.80 -8.49
CA PHE A 97 -6.59 -3.09 -7.07
C PHE A 97 -6.21 -1.85 -6.28
N PHE A 98 -5.41 -0.96 -6.88
CA PHE A 98 -4.88 0.21 -6.22
C PHE A 98 -5.63 1.50 -6.60
N GLU A 99 -6.16 2.20 -5.59
CA GLU A 99 -6.85 3.47 -5.77
C GLU A 99 -6.45 4.47 -4.68
N CYS A 100 -6.62 5.75 -4.99
CA CYS A 100 -6.38 6.86 -4.09
C CYS A 100 -7.61 7.78 -4.02
N PHE A 101 -8.14 8.01 -2.82
CA PHE A 101 -9.16 9.02 -2.57
C PHE A 101 -8.51 10.37 -2.28
N ASP A 102 -8.86 11.37 -3.09
CA ASP A 102 -8.49 12.75 -2.87
C ASP A 102 -9.69 13.50 -2.26
N PRO A 103 -9.66 13.84 -0.95
CA PRO A 103 -10.77 14.51 -0.29
C PRO A 103 -10.98 15.94 -0.81
N GLU A 104 -9.96 16.60 -1.39
CA GLU A 104 -10.11 17.94 -1.95
C GLU A 104 -10.96 17.94 -3.23
N ARG A 105 -10.93 16.82 -3.96
CA ARG A 105 -11.68 16.61 -5.21
C ARG A 105 -12.90 15.72 -5.02
N ASP A 106 -13.09 15.19 -3.82
CA ASP A 106 -14.10 14.19 -3.47
C ASP A 106 -14.17 13.04 -4.50
N LYS A 107 -13.00 12.51 -4.87
CA LYS A 107 -12.88 11.55 -5.98
C LYS A 107 -11.84 10.47 -5.74
N TRP A 108 -12.19 9.26 -6.15
CA TRP A 108 -11.27 8.14 -6.27
C TRP A 108 -10.55 8.14 -7.62
N MET A 109 -9.22 8.08 -7.57
CA MET A 109 -8.34 7.93 -8.72
C MET A 109 -7.78 6.51 -8.76
N VAL A 110 -7.87 5.87 -9.93
CA VAL A 110 -7.22 4.59 -10.19
C VAL A 110 -5.73 4.83 -10.38
N LEU A 111 -4.90 4.06 -9.68
CA LEU A 111 -3.45 4.08 -9.79
C LEU A 111 -2.96 2.76 -10.41
N ASP A 112 -1.68 2.73 -10.81
CA ASP A 112 -1.07 1.50 -11.30
C ASP A 112 -0.99 0.46 -10.18
N ASP A 113 -1.30 -0.79 -10.52
CA ASP A 113 -1.25 -1.91 -9.59
C ASP A 113 0.21 -2.33 -9.32
N PRO A 114 0.51 -2.91 -8.14
CA PRO A 114 1.86 -3.34 -7.82
C PRO A 114 2.32 -4.42 -8.81
N PRO A 115 3.62 -4.46 -9.17
CA PRO A 115 4.18 -5.41 -10.14
C PRO A 115 4.34 -6.80 -9.51
N ILE A 116 3.22 -7.36 -9.03
CA ILE A 116 3.17 -8.64 -8.34
C ILE A 116 2.55 -9.65 -9.30
N ASP A 117 3.33 -10.69 -9.57
CA ASP A 117 2.96 -11.85 -10.38
C ASP A 117 2.36 -12.99 -9.54
N ILE A 118 2.29 -12.80 -8.22
CA ILE A 118 1.84 -13.80 -7.26
C ILE A 118 0.57 -13.32 -6.52
N PRO A 119 -0.51 -14.13 -6.53
CA PRO A 119 -1.69 -13.81 -5.73
C PRO A 119 -1.35 -13.51 -4.26
N THR A 120 -1.80 -12.36 -3.73
CA THR A 120 -1.42 -11.84 -2.41
C THR A 120 -2.62 -11.33 -1.60
N TRP A 121 -2.67 -11.69 -0.32
CA TRP A 121 -3.52 -11.04 0.69
C TRP A 121 -2.73 -9.99 1.46
N TRP A 122 -3.20 -8.75 1.44
CA TRP A 122 -2.62 -7.66 2.21
C TRP A 122 -3.17 -7.64 3.63
N HIS A 123 -2.27 -7.50 4.61
CA HIS A 123 -2.65 -7.51 6.02
C HIS A 123 -2.53 -6.13 6.64
N PHE A 124 -1.49 -5.38 6.31
CA PHE A 124 -1.28 -4.06 6.86
C PHE A 124 -0.44 -3.19 5.93
N SER A 125 -0.54 -1.89 6.18
CA SER A 125 0.17 -0.85 5.47
C SER A 125 0.61 0.25 6.41
N PHE A 126 1.72 0.92 6.07
CA PHE A 126 2.22 2.07 6.81
C PHE A 126 2.96 3.03 5.88
N VAL A 127 3.18 4.25 6.34
CA VAL A 127 3.95 5.27 5.63
C VAL A 127 5.25 5.50 6.39
N ASP A 128 6.35 5.55 5.66
CA ASP A 128 7.64 5.99 6.16
C ASP A 128 8.27 6.93 5.12
N GLY A 129 8.49 8.19 5.51
CA GLY A 129 8.90 9.27 4.64
C GLY A 129 7.98 9.46 3.42
N ARG A 130 8.52 9.26 2.22
CA ARG A 130 7.82 9.39 0.92
C ARG A 130 7.39 8.04 0.33
N PHE A 131 7.30 7.01 1.17
CA PHE A 131 6.98 5.66 0.74
C PHE A 131 5.80 5.09 1.52
N ILE A 132 4.92 4.40 0.82
CA ILE A 132 3.89 3.54 1.39
C ILE A 132 4.38 2.10 1.32
N PHE A 133 4.31 1.39 2.44
CA PHE A 133 4.64 -0.01 2.55
C PHE A 133 3.36 -0.82 2.67
N PHE A 134 3.23 -1.85 1.85
CA PHE A 134 2.20 -2.87 1.94
C PHE A 134 2.84 -4.21 2.27
N VAL A 135 2.33 -4.84 3.32
CA VAL A 135 2.81 -6.14 3.77
C VAL A 135 1.67 -7.14 3.73
N GLY A 136 1.92 -8.25 3.04
CA GLY A 136 0.95 -9.28 2.77
C GLY A 136 1.52 -10.67 2.92
N ARG A 137 0.72 -11.65 2.49
CA ARG A 137 1.14 -13.05 2.33
C ARG A 137 0.68 -13.59 0.99
N ASP A 138 1.46 -14.48 0.39
CA ASP A 138 1.06 -15.22 -0.80
C ASP A 138 0.31 -16.53 -0.44
N ALA A 139 -0.15 -17.23 -1.48
CA ALA A 139 -0.77 -18.56 -1.37
C ALA A 139 0.14 -19.62 -0.74
N GLY A 140 1.46 -19.45 -0.83
CA GLY A 140 2.46 -20.32 -0.20
C GLY A 140 2.74 -19.99 1.27
N HIS A 141 2.03 -19.02 1.84
CA HIS A 141 2.23 -18.46 3.17
C HIS A 141 3.57 -17.73 3.36
N PHE A 142 4.22 -17.26 2.30
CA PHE A 142 5.39 -16.41 2.39
C PHE A 142 4.98 -14.95 2.57
N ARG A 143 5.78 -14.20 3.34
CA ARG A 143 5.60 -12.74 3.44
C ARG A 143 5.93 -12.06 2.11
N VAL A 144 5.08 -11.12 1.73
CA VAL A 144 5.25 -10.26 0.55
C VAL A 144 5.34 -8.82 1.01
N LEU A 145 6.33 -8.09 0.49
CA LEU A 145 6.48 -6.66 0.68
C LEU A 145 6.38 -5.95 -0.67
N SER A 146 5.51 -4.95 -0.75
CA SER A 146 5.47 -4.00 -1.86
C SER A 146 5.55 -2.59 -1.35
N VAL A 147 6.27 -1.73 -2.10
CA VAL A 147 6.58 -0.38 -1.66
C VAL A 147 6.27 0.58 -2.79
N PHE A 148 5.43 1.58 -2.50
CA PHE A 148 4.96 2.58 -3.42
C PHE A 148 5.60 3.94 -3.09
N ASN A 149 6.14 4.63 -4.09
CA ASN A 149 6.75 5.94 -3.92
C ASN A 149 5.72 7.06 -4.15
N LEU A 150 5.52 7.91 -3.15
CA LEU A 150 4.57 9.02 -3.19
C LEU A 150 5.01 10.17 -4.11
N ASP A 151 6.31 10.31 -4.37
CA ASP A 151 6.84 11.38 -5.22
C ASP A 151 6.71 11.04 -6.71
N THR A 152 7.00 9.79 -7.07
CA THR A 152 6.95 9.33 -8.47
C THR A 152 5.63 8.67 -8.84
N LEU A 153 4.82 8.27 -7.85
CA LEU A 153 3.62 7.44 -8.01
C LEU A 153 3.91 6.09 -8.68
N GLU A 154 5.11 5.55 -8.43
CA GLU A 154 5.55 4.27 -8.99
C GLU A 154 5.86 3.27 -7.88
N TRP A 155 5.70 2.00 -8.21
CA TRP A 155 6.13 0.90 -7.35
C TRP A 155 7.63 0.67 -7.47
N THR A 156 8.28 0.48 -6.32
CA THR A 156 9.60 -0.15 -6.29
C THR A 156 9.41 -1.67 -6.34
N SER A 157 10.39 -2.40 -6.89
CA SER A 157 10.28 -3.85 -7.10
C SER A 157 9.87 -4.58 -5.81
N SER A 158 8.76 -5.31 -5.88
CA SER A 158 8.25 -6.13 -4.77
C SER A 158 9.24 -7.23 -4.42
N THR A 159 9.51 -7.43 -3.13
CA THR A 159 10.41 -8.49 -2.68
C THR A 159 9.62 -9.54 -1.91
N LYS A 160 9.62 -10.77 -2.44
CA LYS A 160 9.18 -11.93 -1.68
C LYS A 160 10.22 -12.21 -0.59
N LEU A 161 9.78 -12.24 0.66
CA LEU A 161 10.66 -12.55 1.79
C LEU A 161 10.69 -14.08 1.95
N GLU A 162 11.47 -14.74 1.09
CA GLU A 162 11.53 -16.21 0.97
C GLU A 162 11.92 -16.97 2.25
N LYS A 163 12.48 -16.27 3.25
CA LYS A 163 12.96 -16.89 4.50
C LYS A 163 11.90 -16.98 5.60
N GLU A 164 10.71 -16.41 5.41
CA GLU A 164 9.67 -16.37 6.44
C GLU A 164 8.34 -16.94 5.93
N LYS A 165 8.12 -18.23 6.20
CA LYS A 165 6.82 -18.88 6.03
C LYS A 165 5.99 -18.67 7.30
N ILE A 166 4.78 -18.16 7.12
CA ILE A 166 3.77 -18.01 8.17
C ILE A 166 3.20 -19.40 8.47
N THR A 167 3.23 -19.85 9.73
CA THR A 167 2.63 -21.12 10.13
C THR A 167 1.16 -20.92 10.52
N ALA A 168 0.34 -21.98 10.56
CA ALA A 168 -1.10 -21.87 10.80
C ALA A 168 -1.47 -21.24 12.16
N ASP A 169 -0.55 -21.32 13.13
CA ASP A 169 -0.69 -20.68 14.45
C ASP A 169 -0.42 -19.16 14.41
N ASP A 170 0.06 -18.64 13.28
CA ASP A 170 0.48 -17.25 13.08
C ASP A 170 -0.60 -16.38 12.40
N PHE A 171 -1.89 -16.55 12.74
CA PHE A 171 -2.91 -15.60 12.28
C PHE A 171 -2.61 -14.21 12.87
N LEU A 172 -1.98 -13.40 12.04
CA LEU A 172 -1.38 -12.11 12.34
C LEU A 172 -2.47 -11.04 12.36
N THR A 173 -2.70 -10.44 13.53
CA THR A 173 -3.39 -9.14 13.64
C THR A 173 -2.33 -8.11 14.05
N PHE A 174 -2.02 -7.15 13.18
CA PHE A 174 -1.17 -6.02 13.54
C PHE A 174 -2.04 -4.87 14.04
N THR A 175 -1.59 -4.18 15.09
CA THR A 175 -2.36 -3.07 15.67
C THR A 175 -1.60 -1.74 15.71
N ALA A 176 -0.26 -1.74 15.56
CA ALA A 176 0.50 -0.48 15.53
C ALA A 176 1.87 -0.64 14.86
N VAL A 177 2.29 0.43 14.17
CA VAL A 177 3.65 0.68 13.70
C VAL A 177 4.18 1.89 14.45
N GLY A 178 5.40 1.79 15.00
CA GLY A 178 6.08 2.90 15.67
C GLY A 178 7.53 3.04 15.21
N GLU A 179 8.04 4.28 15.26
CA GLU A 179 9.42 4.66 14.97
C GLU A 179 10.13 4.95 16.30
N ASP A 180 11.39 4.52 16.47
CA ASP A 180 12.19 4.99 17.60
C ASP A 180 12.77 6.38 17.34
N SER A 181 13.20 7.08 18.40
CA SER A 181 13.81 8.41 18.33
C SER A 181 15.13 8.49 17.53
N SER A 182 15.52 7.40 16.87
CA SER A 182 16.72 7.33 16.05
C SER A 182 16.44 7.11 14.56
N ASP A 183 15.16 7.06 14.15
CA ASP A 183 14.66 6.77 12.79
C ASP A 183 15.25 5.48 12.20
N LYS A 184 15.76 4.59 13.06
CA LYS A 184 16.49 3.39 12.65
C LYS A 184 15.69 2.13 12.80
N TYR A 185 14.57 2.17 13.52
CA TYR A 185 13.76 0.99 13.75
C TYR A 185 12.25 1.24 13.60
N LEU A 186 11.65 0.46 12.71
CA LEU A 186 10.22 0.29 12.59
C LEU A 186 9.81 -0.90 13.46
N TYR A 187 8.86 -0.70 14.38
CA TYR A 187 8.35 -1.77 15.24
C TYR A 187 6.89 -2.05 14.90
N GLY A 188 6.55 -3.31 14.70
CA GLY A 188 5.17 -3.79 14.61
C GLY A 188 4.76 -4.51 15.90
N LEU A 189 3.54 -4.29 16.38
CA LEU A 189 2.93 -5.10 17.45
C LEU A 189 2.15 -6.26 16.85
N HIS A 190 2.48 -7.49 17.30
CA HIS A 190 1.95 -8.75 16.77
C HIS A 190 0.91 -9.33 17.73
N GLY A 191 -0.34 -9.44 17.30
CA GLY A 191 -1.38 -10.20 17.98
C GLY A 191 -1.60 -11.55 17.31
N LEU A 192 -1.50 -12.64 18.08
CA LEU A 192 -1.91 -13.98 17.67
C LEU A 192 -3.28 -14.33 18.25
N LEU A 193 -4.03 -15.19 17.56
CA LEU A 193 -5.35 -15.73 17.92
C LEU A 193 -5.43 -16.41 19.33
N HIS A 194 -4.31 -16.49 20.06
CA HIS A 194 -4.19 -17.09 21.40
C HIS A 194 -3.68 -16.14 22.49
N ASN A 195 -3.86 -14.81 22.35
CA ASN A 195 -3.52 -13.80 23.38
C ASN A 195 -2.07 -13.86 23.91
N ARG A 196 -1.14 -14.41 23.11
CA ARG A 196 0.30 -14.33 23.43
C ARG A 196 0.88 -13.14 22.69
N ILE A 197 1.26 -12.10 23.43
CA ILE A 197 2.14 -11.06 22.93
C ILE A 197 3.49 -11.73 22.67
N LEU A 198 3.78 -12.02 21.40
CA LEU A 198 5.12 -12.42 21.03
C LEU A 198 6.02 -11.18 21.05
N ARG A 199 7.17 -11.35 21.70
CA ARG A 199 8.24 -10.38 21.82
C ARG A 199 8.52 -9.68 20.48
N THR A 200 8.80 -8.39 20.58
CA THR A 200 9.43 -7.50 19.61
C THR A 200 10.21 -8.26 18.53
N ILE A 201 9.62 -8.47 17.35
CA ILE A 201 10.41 -8.89 16.19
C ILE A 201 11.09 -7.63 15.68
N GLN A 202 12.40 -7.58 15.89
CA GLN A 202 13.29 -6.62 15.29
C GLN A 202 13.18 -6.74 13.75
N LEU A 203 12.54 -5.78 13.08
CA LEU A 203 12.49 -5.62 11.62
C LEU A 203 13.87 -5.28 11.02
N VAL A 204 14.95 -5.84 11.56
CA VAL A 204 16.35 -5.55 11.21
C VAL A 204 16.64 -5.85 9.73
N THR A 205 15.94 -6.79 9.11
CA THR A 205 16.11 -7.11 7.68
C THR A 205 15.44 -6.07 6.78
N LEU A 206 14.25 -5.58 7.15
CA LEU A 206 13.54 -4.52 6.42
C LEU A 206 14.32 -3.21 6.50
N LEU A 207 14.85 -2.87 7.67
CA LEU A 207 15.63 -1.65 7.91
C LEU A 207 17.00 -1.65 7.24
N LYS A 208 17.66 -2.81 7.11
CA LYS A 208 18.89 -2.91 6.29
C LYS A 208 18.61 -2.65 4.82
N TRP A 209 17.42 -3.02 4.34
CA TRP A 209 17.00 -2.76 2.97
C TRP A 209 16.55 -1.29 2.79
N LEU A 210 15.78 -0.75 3.73
CA LEU A 210 15.34 0.66 3.75
C LEU A 210 16.53 1.62 3.81
N ASN A 211 17.50 1.37 4.69
CA ASN A 211 18.74 2.15 4.72
C ASN A 211 19.49 2.08 3.38
N ARG A 212 19.60 0.89 2.77
CA ARG A 212 20.25 0.76 1.45
C ARG A 212 19.48 1.43 0.32
N ALA A 213 18.15 1.42 0.36
CA ALA A 213 17.30 2.07 -0.63
C ALA A 213 17.38 3.60 -0.50
N GLY A 214 17.31 4.12 0.74
CA GLY A 214 17.52 5.53 1.06
C GLY A 214 18.91 6.03 0.67
N GLU A 215 19.97 5.28 1.01
CA GLU A 215 21.36 5.60 0.61
C GLU A 215 21.52 5.64 -0.91
N LYS A 216 20.89 4.72 -1.65
CA LYS A 216 20.90 4.71 -3.12
C LYS A 216 20.16 5.92 -3.70
N HIS A 217 19.00 6.27 -3.14
CA HIS A 217 18.21 7.42 -3.60
C HIS A 217 18.97 8.75 -3.37
N GLU A 218 19.54 8.94 -2.18
CA GLU A 218 20.39 10.09 -1.86
C GLU A 218 21.67 10.16 -2.70
N SER A 219 22.28 9.00 -3.00
CA SER A 219 23.43 8.94 -3.91
C SER A 219 23.05 9.34 -5.33
N MET A 220 21.87 8.93 -5.81
CA MET A 220 21.37 9.32 -7.14
C MET A 220 21.06 10.81 -7.23
N LYS A 221 20.41 11.40 -6.21
CA LYS A 221 20.18 12.86 -6.13
C LYS A 221 21.48 13.65 -6.19
N ARG A 222 22.47 13.29 -5.37
CA ARG A 222 23.80 13.94 -5.39
C ARG A 222 24.48 13.85 -6.75
N LYS A 223 24.43 12.68 -7.40
CA LYS A 223 24.99 12.51 -8.76
C LYS A 223 24.28 13.38 -9.81
N GLN A 224 22.96 13.52 -9.72
CA GLN A 224 22.22 14.41 -10.61
C GLN A 224 22.59 15.89 -10.38
N GLU A 225 22.69 16.32 -9.13
CA GLU A 225 23.10 17.68 -8.80
C GLU A 225 24.54 18.00 -9.26
N ASP A 226 25.47 17.08 -9.07
CA ASP A 226 26.86 17.25 -9.51
C ASP A 226 26.97 17.27 -11.03
N SER A 227 26.21 16.42 -11.72
CA SER A 227 26.10 16.44 -13.18
C SER A 227 25.54 17.78 -13.68
N TRP A 228 24.47 18.28 -13.06
CA TRP A 228 23.88 19.57 -13.39
C TRP A 228 24.85 20.73 -13.16
N LYS A 229 25.55 20.76 -12.02
CA LYS A 229 26.59 21.77 -11.72
C LYS A 229 27.72 21.73 -12.74
N HIS A 230 28.15 20.53 -13.15
CA HIS A 230 29.23 20.38 -14.12
C HIS A 230 28.81 20.83 -15.53
N GLU A 231 27.59 20.51 -15.96
CA GLU A 231 27.03 21.04 -17.21
C GLU A 231 26.89 22.56 -17.19
N ASN A 232 26.41 23.13 -16.08
CA ASN A 232 26.25 24.58 -15.95
C ASN A 232 27.61 25.30 -16.02
N MET A 233 28.65 24.73 -15.39
CA MET A 233 30.02 25.23 -15.52
C MET A 233 30.55 25.17 -16.95
N LYS A 234 30.26 24.09 -17.70
CA LYS A 234 30.64 23.98 -19.12
C LYS A 234 29.92 25.04 -19.98
N ARG A 235 28.62 25.26 -19.75
CA ARG A 235 27.84 26.29 -20.45
C ARG A 235 28.37 27.70 -20.14
N ASN A 236 28.65 28.01 -18.87
CA ASN A 236 29.19 29.32 -18.47
C ASN A 236 30.61 29.59 -19.02
N LYS A 237 31.46 28.55 -19.12
CA LYS A 237 32.76 28.68 -19.80
C LYS A 237 32.63 28.91 -21.31
N LYS A 238 31.63 28.30 -21.96
CA LYS A 238 31.35 28.50 -23.39
C LYS A 238 30.84 29.92 -23.67
N ILE A 239 30.01 30.47 -22.79
CA ILE A 239 29.49 31.84 -22.90
C ILE A 239 30.60 32.89 -22.67
N THR A 240 31.46 32.70 -21.67
CA THR A 240 32.57 33.63 -21.39
C THR A 240 33.71 33.53 -22.42
N GLY A 241 33.90 32.38 -23.07
CA GLY A 241 34.80 32.22 -24.22
C GLY A 241 34.30 32.87 -25.51
N SER A 242 32.97 32.93 -25.71
CA SER A 242 32.36 33.58 -26.89
C SER A 242 32.31 35.11 -26.79
N MET A 243 32.47 35.69 -25.59
CA MET A 243 32.53 37.15 -25.38
C MET A 243 33.97 37.72 -25.46
N ARG A 244 34.98 36.86 -25.68
CA ARG A 244 36.40 37.24 -25.77
C ARG A 244 37.03 36.99 -27.14
N ALA A 245 36.22 36.77 -28.18
CA ALA A 245 36.65 36.68 -29.57
C ALA A 245 36.18 37.89 -30.36
#